data_AF-L9XTZ3-F1
#
_entry.id   AF-L9XTZ3-F1
#
_cell.length_a   1.000
_cell.length_b   1.000
_cell.length_c   1.000
_cell.angle_alpha   90.00
_cell.angle_beta   90.00
_cell.angle_gamma   90.00
#
_symmetry.space_group_name_H-M   'P 1'
#
loop_
_entity.id
_entity.type
_entity.pdbx_description
1 polymer ?
#
loop_
_entity_poly.entity_id
_entity_poly.type
_entity_poly.pdbx_seq_one_letter_code
_entity_poly.pdbx_strand_id
1 'polypeptide(L)'
;MAIPGYDSGDVAEYTLDRAGARAEVVAGVVPDAFGLDRSARDPTATALADSIELVGLEELRAVEAFRIELVYDPSALPPGASPTDVAIAVDDGDGWTRLESTVDLEETTVSATLGDRPPGTTIVAVYAGGDAGEE
;
A
#
# COMPACT_ATOMS: atom_id res chain seq x y z
N MET A 1 1.60 11.53 10.30
CA MET A 1 0.63 12.65 10.43
C MET A 1 -0.63 12.00 10.99
N ALA A 2 -1.26 12.50 12.06
CA ALA A 2 -2.30 11.71 12.75
C ALA A 2 -3.50 11.38 11.84
N ILE A 3 -3.97 10.13 11.87
CA ILE A 3 -5.21 9.74 11.21
C ILE A 3 -6.37 10.48 11.91
N PRO A 4 -7.11 11.35 11.22
CA PRO A 4 -8.16 12.15 11.83
C PRO A 4 -9.28 11.24 12.33
N GLY A 5 -9.46 11.17 13.65
CA GLY A 5 -10.47 10.33 14.32
C GLY A 5 -9.91 9.35 15.35
N TYR A 6 -8.59 9.14 15.39
CA TYR A 6 -7.93 8.23 16.33
C TYR A 6 -7.02 8.96 17.32
N ASP A 7 -7.02 8.52 18.58
CA ASP A 7 -6.17 9.04 19.64
C ASP A 7 -4.71 8.74 19.29
N SER A 8 -3.83 9.75 19.35
CA SER A 8 -2.45 9.70 18.84
C SER A 8 -1.52 8.75 19.61
N GLY A 9 -2.04 7.95 20.54
CA GLY A 9 -1.30 6.97 21.35
C GLY A 9 -1.15 5.59 20.72
N ASP A 10 -2.01 5.22 19.77
CA ASP A 10 -2.12 3.86 19.21
C ASP A 10 -1.81 3.80 17.69
N VAL A 11 -1.28 4.90 17.13
CA VAL A 11 -0.91 4.99 15.71
C VAL A 11 0.59 4.77 15.57
N ALA A 12 0.97 3.73 14.83
CA ALA A 12 2.36 3.48 14.47
C ALA A 12 2.59 3.80 12.99
N GLU A 13 3.53 4.71 12.73
CA GLU A 13 3.90 5.16 11.39
C GLU A 13 5.26 4.56 11.01
N TYR A 14 5.33 3.99 9.82
CA TYR A 14 6.51 3.37 9.24
C TYR A 14 6.75 3.94 7.85
N THR A 15 7.98 4.35 7.59
CA THR A 15 8.37 4.95 6.31
C THR A 15 9.65 4.30 5.82
N LEU A 16 9.65 3.92 4.54
CA LEU A 16 10.77 3.37 3.81
C LEU A 16 11.14 4.34 2.67
N ASP A 17 11.95 5.35 3.00
CA ASP A 17 12.42 6.40 2.09
C ASP A 17 13.01 5.85 0.78
N ARG A 18 13.74 4.73 0.85
CA ARG A 18 14.45 4.17 -0.30
C ARG A 18 13.53 3.67 -1.42
N ALA A 19 12.31 3.27 -1.06
CA ALA A 19 11.32 2.77 -2.00
C ALA A 19 10.11 3.72 -2.12
N GLY A 20 10.13 4.88 -1.47
CA GLY A 20 9.01 5.81 -1.43
C GLY A 20 7.74 5.17 -0.85
N ALA A 21 7.88 4.26 0.13
CA ALA A 21 6.78 3.54 0.71
C ALA A 21 6.52 4.00 2.14
N ARG A 22 5.25 4.12 2.52
CA ARG A 22 4.82 4.52 3.86
C ARG A 22 3.62 3.67 4.27
N ALA A 23 3.58 3.29 5.53
CA ALA A 23 2.49 2.55 6.12
C ALA A 23 2.18 3.13 7.50
N GLU A 24 0.90 3.37 7.75
CA GLU A 24 0.37 3.82 9.03
C GLU A 24 -0.62 2.76 9.51
N VAL A 25 -0.38 2.20 10.68
CA VAL A 25 -1.28 1.22 11.29
C VAL A 25 -1.82 1.77 12.59
N VAL A 26 -3.12 1.58 12.78
CA VAL A 26 -3.82 1.85 14.04
C VAL A 26 -4.17 0.50 14.62
N ALA A 27 -3.49 0.14 15.70
CA ALA A 27 -3.74 -1.10 16.39
C ALA A 27 -3.46 -0.95 17.87
N GLY A 28 -4.27 -1.60 18.71
CA GLY A 28 -4.06 -1.58 20.15
C GLY A 28 -2.75 -2.25 20.59
N VAL A 29 -2.14 -3.08 19.73
CA VAL A 29 -0.79 -3.63 19.93
C VAL A 29 -0.05 -3.70 18.60
N VAL A 30 1.00 -2.87 18.47
CA VAL A 30 1.94 -2.91 17.35
C VAL A 30 3.27 -3.50 17.84
N PRO A 31 3.76 -4.60 17.24
CA PRO A 31 5.02 -5.22 17.65
C PRO A 31 6.22 -4.43 17.11
N ASP A 32 7.33 -4.42 17.84
CA ASP A 32 8.58 -3.77 17.41
C ASP A 32 9.17 -4.38 16.12
N ALA A 33 8.81 -5.63 15.82
CA ALA A 33 9.20 -6.32 14.60
C ALA A 33 8.39 -5.89 13.36
N PHE A 34 7.28 -5.17 13.55
CA PHE A 34 6.49 -4.67 12.43
C PHE A 34 7.25 -3.56 11.70
N GLY A 35 7.28 -3.64 10.37
CA GLY A 35 8.00 -2.66 9.56
C GLY A 35 7.84 -2.90 8.05
N LEU A 36 8.49 -2.03 7.29
CA LEU A 36 8.52 -2.07 5.83
C LEU A 36 9.91 -2.48 5.36
N ASP A 37 9.99 -3.56 4.57
CA ASP A 37 11.22 -3.96 3.89
C ASP A 37 11.01 -4.04 2.37
N ARG A 38 12.08 -4.00 1.59
CA ARG A 38 11.96 -4.15 0.14
C ARG A 38 11.73 -5.62 -0.17
N SER A 39 10.60 -5.94 -0.77
CA SER A 39 10.35 -7.33 -1.17
C SER A 39 11.27 -7.69 -2.34
N ALA A 40 11.90 -8.86 -2.27
CA ALA A 40 12.72 -9.41 -3.36
C ALA A 40 11.86 -10.07 -4.46
N ARG A 41 10.54 -10.07 -4.30
CA ARG A 41 9.62 -10.59 -5.31
C ARG A 41 9.67 -9.73 -6.56
N ASP A 42 9.72 -10.37 -7.72
CA ASP A 42 9.63 -9.64 -8.98
C ASP A 42 8.26 -8.94 -9.05
N PRO A 43 8.25 -7.62 -9.22
CA PRO A 43 7.01 -6.88 -9.34
C PRO A 43 6.29 -7.33 -10.63
N THR A 44 4.95 -7.42 -10.57
CA THR A 44 4.16 -7.89 -11.71
C THR A 44 4.37 -6.99 -12.93
N ALA A 45 4.04 -7.47 -14.14
CA ALA A 45 4.29 -6.68 -15.37
C ALA A 45 3.57 -5.32 -15.43
N THR A 46 2.55 -5.12 -14.58
CA THR A 46 1.82 -3.85 -14.42
C THR A 46 2.29 -3.02 -13.23
N ALA A 47 3.36 -3.41 -12.55
CA ALA A 47 3.88 -2.66 -11.41
C ALA A 47 4.58 -1.37 -11.84
N LEU A 48 4.32 -0.31 -11.08
CA LEU A 48 4.85 1.03 -11.29
C LEU A 48 5.87 1.43 -10.22
N ALA A 49 6.10 0.56 -9.23
CA ALA A 49 7.04 0.74 -8.13
C ALA A 49 7.67 -0.60 -7.73
N ASP A 50 8.69 -0.54 -6.89
CA ASP A 50 9.24 -1.71 -6.20
C ASP A 50 8.20 -2.34 -5.26
N SER A 51 8.15 -3.66 -5.20
CA SER A 51 7.33 -4.39 -4.23
C SER A 51 7.91 -4.26 -2.82
N ILE A 52 7.02 -4.07 -1.84
CA ILE A 52 7.36 -3.85 -0.43
C ILE A 52 6.78 -5.02 0.38
N GLU A 53 7.55 -5.51 1.33
CA GLU A 53 7.15 -6.55 2.25
C GLU A 53 6.85 -5.95 3.62
N LEU A 54 5.66 -6.27 4.14
CA LEU A 54 5.18 -5.96 5.47
C LEU A 54 5.69 -7.04 6.41
N VAL A 55 6.77 -6.73 7.13
CA VAL A 55 7.36 -7.62 8.12
C VAL A 55 6.54 -7.51 9.41
N GLY A 56 6.33 -8.62 10.13
CA GLY A 56 5.65 -8.61 11.43
C GLY A 56 4.13 -8.38 11.37
N LEU A 57 3.51 -8.48 10.19
CA LEU A 57 2.06 -8.28 10.01
C LEU A 57 1.21 -9.26 10.85
N GLU A 58 1.63 -10.52 10.95
CA GLU A 58 0.91 -11.58 11.67
C GLU A 58 0.88 -11.36 13.20
N GLU A 59 1.81 -10.55 13.70
CA GLU A 59 1.94 -10.23 15.12
C GLU A 59 1.08 -9.02 15.54
N LEU A 60 0.56 -8.25 14.58
CA LEU A 60 -0.37 -7.15 14.84
C LEU A 60 -1.65 -7.68 15.51
N ARG A 61 -2.09 -7.01 16.59
CA ARG A 61 -3.34 -7.36 17.27
C ARG A 61 -4.22 -6.15 17.48
N ALA A 62 -5.53 -6.39 17.40
CA ALA A 62 -6.56 -5.36 17.50
C ALA A 62 -6.32 -4.22 16.49
N VAL A 63 -6.12 -4.59 15.22
CA VAL A 63 -6.01 -3.62 14.12
C VAL A 63 -7.38 -2.98 13.91
N GLU A 64 -7.42 -1.66 13.96
CA GLU A 64 -8.64 -0.87 13.69
C GLU A 64 -8.58 -0.22 12.31
N ALA A 65 -7.39 0.20 11.88
CA ALA A 65 -7.18 0.80 10.57
C ALA A 65 -5.76 0.54 10.06
N PHE A 66 -5.61 0.43 8.76
CA PHE A 66 -4.33 0.27 8.10
C PHE A 66 -4.30 1.15 6.86
N ARG A 67 -3.35 2.07 6.77
CA ARG A 67 -3.15 2.92 5.61
C ARG A 67 -1.78 2.62 5.00
N ILE A 68 -1.76 2.48 3.69
CA ILE A 68 -0.56 2.26 2.89
C ILE A 68 -0.47 3.43 1.93
N GLU A 69 0.73 3.91 1.68
CA GLU A 69 1.02 4.94 0.70
C GLU A 69 2.30 4.55 -0.04
N LEU A 70 2.24 4.52 -1.37
CA LEU A 70 3.36 4.15 -2.23
C LEU A 70 3.55 5.23 -3.28
N VAL A 71 4.79 5.69 -3.46
CA VAL A 71 5.19 6.51 -4.60
C VAL A 71 5.27 5.60 -5.82
N TYR A 72 4.63 6.02 -6.92
CA TYR A 72 4.72 5.31 -8.21
C TYR A 72 5.48 6.16 -9.22
N ASP A 73 6.16 5.52 -10.16
CA ASP A 73 6.83 6.24 -11.25
C ASP A 73 5.85 6.45 -12.43
N PRO A 74 5.39 7.69 -12.70
CA PRO A 74 4.48 7.95 -13.80
C PRO A 74 5.13 7.75 -15.17
N SER A 75 6.47 7.69 -15.25
CA SER A 75 7.18 7.39 -16.51
C SER A 75 7.14 5.91 -16.85
N ALA A 76 6.85 5.04 -15.87
CA ALA A 76 6.63 3.61 -16.08
C ALA A 76 5.22 3.31 -16.63
N LEU A 77 4.32 4.29 -16.65
CA LEU A 77 2.97 4.12 -17.18
C LEU A 77 2.99 3.87 -18.70
N PRO A 78 2.15 2.96 -19.21
CA PRO A 78 2.06 2.72 -20.64
C PRO A 78 1.51 3.94 -21.38
N PRO A 79 1.89 4.13 -22.66
CA PRO A 79 1.42 5.26 -23.45
C PRO A 79 -0.10 5.20 -23.61
N GLY A 80 -0.80 6.23 -23.13
CA GLY A 80 -2.26 6.31 -23.12
C GLY A 80 -2.91 5.93 -21.78
N ALA A 81 -2.13 5.50 -20.78
CA ALA A 81 -2.61 5.35 -19.42
C ALA A 81 -2.84 6.70 -18.74
N SER A 82 -3.94 6.79 -18.00
CA SER A 82 -4.16 7.91 -17.08
C SER A 82 -3.30 7.71 -15.83
N PRO A 83 -2.62 8.75 -15.32
CA PRO A 83 -1.87 8.65 -14.07
C PRO A 83 -2.77 8.44 -12.85
N THR A 84 -4.08 8.63 -12.97
CA THR A 84 -5.08 8.27 -11.96
C THR A 84 -5.42 6.79 -11.93
N ASP A 85 -4.96 6.02 -12.91
CA ASP A 85 -5.32 4.62 -13.09
C ASP A 85 -4.27 3.71 -12.43
N VAL A 86 -4.04 4.00 -11.14
CA VAL A 86 -3.04 3.35 -10.30
C VAL A 86 -3.74 2.86 -9.04
N ALA A 87 -3.43 1.63 -8.63
CA ALA A 87 -3.94 1.06 -7.40
C ALA A 87 -2.83 0.33 -6.64
N ILE A 88 -3.04 0.13 -5.35
CA ILE A 88 -2.20 -0.75 -4.56
C ILE A 88 -2.74 -2.17 -4.71
N ALA A 89 -1.86 -3.09 -5.10
CA ALA A 89 -2.12 -4.51 -5.07
C ALA A 89 -1.37 -5.16 -3.92
N VAL A 90 -1.99 -6.17 -3.32
CA VAL A 90 -1.42 -6.99 -2.25
C VAL A 90 -1.39 -8.45 -2.69
N ASP A 91 -0.26 -9.12 -2.48
CA ASP A 91 -0.11 -10.54 -2.74
C ASP A 91 -0.40 -11.36 -1.48
N ASP A 92 -1.48 -12.16 -1.54
CA ASP A 92 -1.92 -13.10 -0.51
C ASP A 92 -1.31 -14.51 -0.68
N GLY A 93 -0.47 -14.72 -1.71
CA GLY A 93 0.12 -16.01 -2.05
C GLY A 93 -0.67 -16.79 -3.10
N ASP A 94 -1.99 -16.59 -3.20
CA ASP A 94 -2.82 -17.11 -4.31
C ASP A 94 -2.78 -16.17 -5.54
N GLY A 95 -2.52 -14.88 -5.30
CA GLY A 95 -2.33 -13.87 -6.34
C GLY A 95 -2.38 -12.44 -5.80
N TRP A 96 -2.36 -11.49 -6.73
CA TRP A 96 -2.42 -10.05 -6.45
C TRP A 96 -3.87 -9.56 -6.38
N THR A 97 -4.32 -9.17 -5.19
CA THR A 97 -5.63 -8.56 -4.95
C THR A 97 -5.49 -7.04 -4.95
N ARG A 98 -6.34 -6.34 -5.70
CA ARG A 98 -6.35 -4.87 -5.70
C ARG A 98 -7.11 -4.34 -4.50
N LEU A 99 -6.55 -3.32 -3.86
CA LEU A 99 -7.17 -2.61 -2.75
C LEU A 99 -7.81 -1.32 -3.24
N GLU A 100 -8.86 -0.88 -2.54
CA GLU A 100 -9.45 0.45 -2.78
C GLU A 100 -8.39 1.51 -2.47
N SER A 101 -7.95 2.19 -3.52
CA SER A 101 -6.80 3.08 -3.49
C SER A 101 -7.17 4.44 -4.08
N THR A 102 -6.60 5.50 -3.52
CA THR A 102 -6.73 6.88 -3.96
C THR A 102 -5.38 7.36 -4.47
N VAL A 103 -5.36 7.86 -5.70
CA VAL A 103 -4.15 8.40 -6.32
C VAL A 103 -4.06 9.90 -6.09
N ASP A 104 -2.91 10.34 -5.61
CA ASP A 104 -2.52 11.73 -5.57
C ASP A 104 -1.59 12.06 -6.75
N LEU A 105 -2.06 12.95 -7.62
CA LEU A 105 -1.32 13.37 -8.82
C LEU A 105 -0.28 14.45 -8.52
N GLU A 106 -0.42 15.16 -7.40
CA GLU A 106 0.50 16.23 -7.02
C GLU A 106 1.78 15.63 -6.43
N GLU A 107 1.61 14.62 -5.58
CA GLU A 107 2.73 13.89 -4.95
C GLU A 107 3.17 12.64 -5.73
N THR A 108 2.45 12.25 -6.79
CA THR A 108 2.67 10.99 -7.53
C THR A 108 2.65 9.76 -6.62
N THR A 109 1.72 9.78 -5.67
CA THR A 109 1.54 8.72 -4.68
C THR A 109 0.19 8.04 -4.85
N VAL A 110 0.10 6.78 -4.46
CA VAL A 110 -1.14 6.05 -4.34
C VAL A 110 -1.29 5.61 -2.90
N SER A 111 -2.45 5.83 -2.30
CA SER A 111 -2.73 5.45 -0.93
C SER A 111 -3.95 4.55 -0.83
N ALA A 112 -3.88 3.51 0.00
CA ALA A 112 -4.97 2.57 0.23
C ALA A 112 -5.26 2.53 1.72
N THR A 113 -6.54 2.56 2.08
CA THR A 113 -6.98 2.47 3.48
C THR A 113 -7.81 1.22 3.65
N LEU A 114 -7.45 0.41 4.63
CA LEU A 114 -8.15 -0.79 5.03
C LEU A 114 -8.68 -0.60 6.46
N GLY A 115 -9.89 -1.08 6.71
CA GLY A 115 -10.46 -1.13 8.06
C GLY A 115 -10.03 -2.35 8.88
N ASP A 116 -9.08 -3.14 8.38
CA ASP A 116 -8.53 -4.34 9.03
C ASP A 116 -7.13 -4.62 8.45
N ARG A 117 -6.52 -5.75 8.81
CA ARG A 117 -5.21 -6.15 8.28
C ARG A 117 -5.31 -6.46 6.77
N PRO A 118 -4.26 -6.13 5.99
CA PRO A 118 -4.20 -6.56 4.60
C PRO A 118 -4.21 -8.09 4.51
N PRO A 119 -4.81 -8.65 3.44
CA PRO A 119 -4.88 -10.10 3.24
C PRO A 119 -3.50 -10.73 2.99
N GLY A 120 -2.52 -9.94 2.55
CA GLY A 120 -1.16 -10.40 2.29
C GLY A 120 -0.09 -9.47 2.86
N THR A 121 1.16 -9.95 2.84
CA THR A 121 2.31 -9.23 3.37
C THR A 121 3.05 -8.43 2.29
N THR A 122 2.94 -8.81 1.01
CA THR A 122 3.62 -8.08 -0.06
C THR A 122 2.66 -7.10 -0.72
N ILE A 123 3.06 -5.84 -0.84
CA ILE A 123 2.28 -4.78 -1.48
C ILE A 123 3.08 -4.15 -2.63
N VAL A 124 2.40 -3.66 -3.66
CA VAL A 124 3.04 -2.98 -4.79
C VAL A 124 2.06 -2.01 -5.46
N ALA A 125 2.56 -0.89 -5.96
CA ALA A 125 1.76 0.00 -6.80
C ALA A 125 1.67 -0.61 -8.21
N VAL A 126 0.45 -0.81 -8.70
CA VAL A 126 0.17 -1.35 -10.03
C VAL A 126 -0.68 -0.38 -10.84
N TYR A 127 -0.46 -0.38 -12.15
CA TYR A 127 -1.40 0.15 -13.10
C TYR A 127 -2.71 -0.64 -13.01
N ALA A 128 -3.80 0.06 -12.67
CA ALA A 128 -5.13 -0.51 -12.50
C ALA A 128 -5.96 -0.50 -13.81
N GLY A 129 -5.29 -0.16 -14.92
CA GLY A 129 -5.90 0.16 -16.22
C GLY A 129 -7.12 -0.63 -16.58
N GLY A 130 -8.28 0.00 -16.44
CA GLY A 130 -9.56 -0.54 -16.86
C GLY A 130 -10.19 -1.54 -15.88
N ASP A 131 -10.93 -1.00 -14.92
CA ASP A 131 -12.25 -1.53 -14.52
C ASP A 131 -13.14 -0.34 -14.12
N ALA A 132 -13.34 0.56 -15.09
CA ALA A 132 -14.38 1.58 -15.06
C ALA A 132 -15.26 1.38 -16.29
N GLY A 133 -15.92 0.23 -16.33
CA GLY A 133 -16.95 -0.01 -17.34
C GLY A 133 -17.44 -1.43 -17.33
N GLU A 134 -18.49 -1.70 -16.53
CA GLU A 134 -19.72 -2.34 -16.99
C GLU A 134 -20.93 -1.74 -16.22
N GLU A 135 -21.54 -0.75 -16.88
CA GLU A 135 -22.98 -0.36 -16.97
C GLU A 135 -23.81 0.03 -15.72
#